data_AF-A0AAE9EXB1-F1
#
_entry.id   AF-A0AAE9EXB1-F1
#
_cell.length_a   1.000
_cell.length_b   1.000
_cell.length_c   1.000
_cell.angle_alpha   90.00
_cell.angle_beta   90.00
_cell.angle_gamma   90.00
#
_symmetry.space_group_name_H-M   'P 1'
#
loop_
_entity.id
_entity.type
_entity.pdbx_description
1 polymer ?
#
loop_
_entity_poly.entity_id
_entity_poly.type
_entity_poly.pdbx_seq_one_letter_code
_entity_poly.pdbx_strand_id
1 'polypeptide(L)'
;MMVFAGANPTVVGCDNTIVNGCHELSALKNLSGCTPILEYQFESVQVEFNYICEDAKKVKNTITIQTFGVLVGAAIFGQVSDNFGRRKALIISCIGNAIFNHISSYSPDLFYFALWRTVAGVFAGGITVVQMVYMVENIPRNHRMWIQNSITWSPNLILYPYIAYLSHDWRTLSVVIAAASVLSFFSLMLLEESPRWLVQKGKIEEARRLLIKIRKTDRLYSEDFEKDLDEVLKIETEKQAISSKKAKKYTFIHLFCTWKMISQTLTFIIGIICTTFITYALMYNMEKLTGSLYWNGAIIGAARWVVNILVSVADYKLHWFGRKLVNILSMLFTLLSLAVVAVFIFYTGKGGQVMSVGTTVAIAMCSQLFIAKYMMVNELYPTAVRNVAVSAVSMMSRIGSMFSPQLFYLSDIAEWIPYAVLVGMQLLDLVIFCIFIPETKGVHLENHLPPKHKRIFGRRA
;
A
#
# COMPACT_ATOMS: atom_id res chain seq x y z
N MET A 1 -11.77 5.38 1.08
CA MET A 1 -12.91 5.51 2.01
C MET A 1 -12.51 6.32 3.23
N MET A 2 -11.57 5.87 4.06
CA MET A 2 -11.20 6.60 5.29
C MET A 2 -10.67 8.02 5.08
N VAL A 3 -10.02 8.32 3.95
CA VAL A 3 -9.60 9.69 3.61
C VAL A 3 -10.81 10.66 3.55
N PHE A 4 -11.94 10.21 3.03
CA PHE A 4 -13.16 11.04 2.92
C PHE A 4 -14.04 10.91 4.16
N ALA A 5 -14.18 9.71 4.69
CA ALA A 5 -14.97 9.46 5.91
C ALA A 5 -14.37 10.13 7.15
N GLY A 6 -13.04 10.31 7.19
CA GLY A 6 -12.33 11.00 8.27
C GLY A 6 -12.03 12.48 7.98
N ALA A 7 -12.59 13.08 6.92
CA ALA A 7 -12.37 14.48 6.58
C ALA A 7 -12.97 15.40 7.66
N ASN A 8 -12.17 16.35 8.13
CA ASN A 8 -12.60 17.30 9.17
C ASN A 8 -13.45 18.42 8.57
N PRO A 9 -14.63 18.73 9.15
CA PRO A 9 -15.40 19.91 8.76
C PRO A 9 -14.71 21.18 9.26
N THR A 10 -14.97 22.30 8.57
CA THR A 10 -14.60 23.63 9.05
C THR A 10 -15.71 24.19 9.93
N VAL A 11 -15.39 24.56 11.16
CA VAL A 11 -16.32 25.21 12.08
C VAL A 11 -16.37 26.70 11.72
N VAL A 12 -17.55 27.18 11.31
CA VAL A 12 -17.76 28.57 10.88
C VAL A 12 -18.41 29.40 12.00
N GLY A 13 -19.18 28.74 12.87
CA GLY A 13 -19.87 29.43 13.94
C GLY A 13 -20.58 28.51 14.91
N CYS A 14 -21.23 29.13 15.87
CA CYS A 14 -22.10 28.51 16.82
C CYS A 14 -23.37 29.36 16.92
N ASP A 15 -24.51 28.80 16.53
CA ASP A 15 -25.79 29.50 16.35
C ASP A 15 -25.63 30.82 15.54
N ASN A 16 -25.68 31.99 16.18
CA ASN A 16 -25.53 33.30 15.51
C ASN A 16 -24.14 33.94 15.68
N THR A 17 -23.19 33.25 16.32
CA THR A 17 -21.84 33.76 16.56
C THR A 17 -20.85 33.11 15.60
N ILE A 18 -20.06 33.93 14.90
CA ILE A 18 -18.94 33.45 14.09
C ILE A 18 -17.82 33.05 15.05
N VAL A 19 -17.31 31.84 14.90
CA VAL A 19 -16.32 31.25 15.81
C VAL A 19 -15.12 30.81 14.98
N ASN A 20 -13.94 31.31 15.33
CA ASN A 20 -12.71 30.97 14.62
C ASN A 20 -12.04 29.75 15.27
N GLY A 21 -12.57 28.59 14.92
CA GLY A 21 -11.94 27.31 15.20
C GLY A 21 -12.28 26.70 16.56
N CYS A 22 -11.53 25.65 16.89
CA CYS A 22 -11.90 24.68 17.91
C CYS A 22 -11.77 25.16 19.36
N HIS A 23 -10.89 26.12 19.63
CA HIS A 23 -10.68 26.64 20.99
C HIS A 23 -11.83 27.56 21.45
N GLU A 24 -12.35 28.39 20.56
CA GLU A 24 -13.49 29.25 20.86
C GLU A 24 -14.79 28.44 20.93
N LEU A 25 -14.93 27.39 20.10
CA LEU A 25 -16.08 26.50 20.13
C LEU A 25 -16.20 25.72 21.45
N SER A 26 -15.09 25.19 21.98
CA SER A 26 -15.12 24.43 23.24
C SER A 26 -15.43 25.32 24.44
N ALA A 27 -14.97 26.59 24.43
CA ALA A 27 -15.36 27.58 25.43
C ALA A 27 -16.87 27.90 25.39
N LEU A 28 -17.42 28.13 24.19
CA LEU A 28 -18.84 28.43 23.99
C LEU A 28 -19.76 27.25 24.31
N LYS A 29 -19.35 26.03 23.94
CA LYS A 29 -20.12 24.80 24.21
C LYS A 29 -20.33 24.57 25.71
N ASN A 30 -19.34 24.90 26.53
CA ASN A 30 -19.43 24.81 27.99
C ASN A 30 -20.31 25.90 28.62
N LEU A 31 -20.50 27.03 27.94
CA LEU A 31 -21.24 28.19 28.45
C LEU A 31 -22.72 28.19 28.05
N SER A 32 -23.06 27.81 26.81
CA SER A 32 -24.40 28.02 26.25
C SER A 32 -25.05 26.78 25.62
N GLY A 33 -24.37 25.62 25.55
CA GLY A 33 -24.95 24.42 24.93
C GLY A 33 -25.29 24.60 23.43
N CYS A 34 -24.52 25.44 22.74
CA CYS A 34 -24.79 25.89 21.39
C CYS A 34 -24.51 24.82 20.31
N THR A 35 -25.24 24.89 19.19
CA THR A 35 -25.06 23.96 18.05
C THR A 35 -24.04 24.50 17.03
N PRO A 36 -22.99 23.73 16.70
CA PRO A 36 -21.96 24.19 15.76
C PRO A 36 -22.50 24.24 14.33
N ILE A 37 -22.25 25.35 13.65
CA ILE A 37 -22.46 25.48 12.20
C ILE A 37 -21.20 25.01 11.49
N LEU A 38 -21.35 23.93 10.73
CA LEU A 38 -20.27 23.26 10.01
C LEU A 38 -20.36 23.53 8.52
N GLU A 39 -19.24 23.92 7.92
CA GLU A 39 -19.05 23.92 6.48
C GLU A 39 -18.22 22.70 6.09
N TYR A 40 -18.69 21.94 5.11
CA TYR A 40 -18.02 20.72 4.65
C TYR A 40 -18.26 20.50 3.16
N GLN A 41 -17.26 19.93 2.49
CA GLN A 41 -17.35 19.58 1.06
C GLN A 41 -17.92 18.17 0.83
N PHE A 42 -17.91 17.33 1.86
CA PHE A 42 -18.34 15.93 1.84
C PHE A 42 -18.88 15.59 3.23
N GLU A 43 -20.06 14.98 3.30
CA GLU A 43 -20.65 14.58 4.58
C GLU A 43 -19.87 13.36 5.11
N SER A 44 -18.96 13.62 6.05
CA SER A 44 -18.05 12.63 6.63
C SER A 44 -18.62 12.02 7.91
N VAL A 45 -18.00 10.95 8.41
CA VAL A 45 -18.38 10.30 9.68
C VAL A 45 -18.24 11.29 10.84
N GLN A 46 -17.29 12.23 10.74
CA GLN A 46 -17.12 13.27 11.75
C GLN A 46 -18.28 14.25 11.78
N VAL A 47 -18.81 14.60 10.60
CA VAL A 47 -19.95 15.51 10.46
C VAL A 47 -21.20 14.86 11.02
N GLU A 48 -21.53 13.65 10.55
CA GLU A 48 -22.78 12.98 10.94
C GLU A 48 -22.82 12.61 12.43
N PHE A 49 -21.74 12.06 12.97
CA PHE A 49 -21.67 11.69 14.38
C PHE A 49 -21.17 12.82 15.30
N ASN A 50 -21.00 14.03 14.76
CA ASN A 50 -20.62 15.23 15.52
C ASN A 50 -19.28 15.10 16.32
N TYR A 51 -18.30 14.37 15.78
CA TYR A 51 -16.95 14.25 16.36
C TYR A 51 -16.05 15.37 15.84
N ILE A 52 -16.13 16.56 16.44
CA ILE A 52 -15.38 17.75 16.03
C ILE A 52 -14.25 18.04 17.02
N CYS A 53 -13.19 18.72 16.57
CA CYS A 53 -12.09 19.20 17.42
C CYS A 53 -11.33 18.06 18.15
N GLU A 54 -11.26 18.06 19.48
CA GLU A 54 -10.56 17.00 20.22
C GLU A 54 -11.14 15.61 19.96
N ASP A 55 -12.46 15.55 19.74
CA ASP A 55 -13.18 14.32 19.45
C ASP A 55 -12.87 13.78 18.04
N ALA A 56 -12.39 14.61 17.11
CA ALA A 56 -11.93 14.16 15.78
C ALA A 56 -10.72 13.21 15.87
N LYS A 57 -9.93 13.29 16.95
CA LYS A 57 -8.83 12.35 17.23
C LYS A 57 -9.36 10.91 17.39
N LYS A 58 -10.57 10.73 17.93
CA LYS A 58 -11.19 9.40 18.05
C LYS A 58 -11.44 8.78 16.68
N VAL A 59 -11.88 9.58 15.70
CA VAL A 59 -12.08 9.11 14.32
C VAL A 59 -10.75 8.74 13.66
N LYS A 60 -9.68 9.53 13.86
CA LYS A 60 -8.33 9.18 13.38
C LYS A 60 -7.81 7.86 13.98
N ASN A 61 -8.09 7.59 15.26
CA ASN A 61 -7.75 6.30 15.88
C ASN A 61 -8.47 5.11 15.21
N THR A 62 -9.68 5.29 14.68
CA THR A 62 -10.38 4.20 13.95
C THR A 62 -9.64 3.78 12.68
N ILE A 63 -8.93 4.71 12.01
CA ILE A 63 -8.12 4.43 10.82
C ILE A 63 -6.97 3.48 11.17
N THR A 64 -6.34 3.69 12.33
CA THR A 64 -5.28 2.82 12.85
C THR A 64 -5.79 1.42 13.18
N ILE A 65 -6.94 1.32 13.86
CA ILE A 65 -7.55 0.03 14.19
C ILE A 65 -7.95 -0.71 12.91
N GLN A 66 -8.50 -0.01 11.91
CA GLN A 66 -8.77 -0.61 10.61
C GLN A 66 -7.48 -1.11 9.93
N THR A 67 -6.42 -0.31 9.95
CA THR A 67 -5.14 -0.66 9.32
C THR A 67 -4.50 -1.87 10.02
N PHE A 68 -4.69 -2.02 11.32
CA PHE A 68 -4.35 -3.25 12.04
C PHE A 68 -5.13 -4.45 11.49
N GLY A 69 -6.44 -4.30 11.23
CA GLY A 69 -7.24 -5.30 10.52
C GLY A 69 -6.61 -5.70 9.18
N VAL A 70 -6.17 -4.73 8.37
CA VAL A 70 -5.46 -4.98 7.09
C VAL A 70 -4.18 -5.81 7.27
N LEU A 71 -3.39 -5.52 8.31
CA LEU A 71 -2.18 -6.29 8.63
C LEU A 71 -2.51 -7.75 9.00
N VAL A 72 -3.49 -7.97 9.88
CA VAL A 72 -3.94 -9.31 10.28
C VAL A 72 -4.48 -10.08 9.07
N GLY A 73 -5.30 -9.42 8.26
CA GLY A 73 -5.87 -9.98 7.04
C GLY A 73 -4.82 -10.40 6.01
N ALA A 74 -3.81 -9.56 5.79
CA ALA A 74 -2.68 -9.87 4.93
C ALA A 74 -1.96 -11.16 5.37
N ALA A 75 -1.77 -11.37 6.67
CA ALA A 75 -1.12 -12.56 7.22
C ALA A 75 -1.98 -13.83 7.07
N ILE A 76 -3.27 -13.74 7.45
CA ILE A 76 -4.21 -14.87 7.38
C ILE A 76 -4.44 -15.29 5.93
N PHE A 77 -4.86 -14.35 5.07
CA PHE A 77 -5.21 -14.65 3.69
C PHE A 77 -3.99 -14.99 2.82
N GLY A 78 -2.79 -14.54 3.19
CA GLY A 78 -1.55 -15.05 2.60
C GLY A 78 -1.44 -16.57 2.74
N GLN A 79 -1.62 -17.09 3.96
CA GLN A 79 -1.57 -18.53 4.23
C GLN A 79 -2.77 -19.28 3.62
N VAL A 80 -3.97 -18.72 3.72
CA VAL A 80 -5.18 -19.31 3.10
C VAL A 80 -4.99 -19.45 1.60
N SER A 81 -4.42 -18.44 0.94
CA SER A 81 -4.11 -18.45 -0.49
C SER A 81 -3.09 -19.53 -0.85
N ASP A 82 -2.04 -19.70 -0.05
CA ASP A 82 -1.04 -20.75 -0.27
C ASP A 82 -1.65 -22.16 -0.11
N ASN A 83 -2.60 -22.33 0.80
CA ASN A 83 -3.19 -23.64 1.11
C ASN A 83 -4.36 -24.03 0.23
N PHE A 84 -5.31 -23.11 0.02
CA PHE A 84 -6.60 -23.39 -0.62
C PHE A 84 -6.71 -22.90 -2.07
N GLY A 85 -5.77 -22.06 -2.53
CA GLY A 85 -5.75 -21.51 -3.89
C GLY A 85 -5.83 -19.99 -3.90
N ARG A 86 -5.21 -19.37 -4.91
CA ARG A 86 -5.17 -17.91 -5.08
C ARG A 86 -6.55 -17.38 -5.40
N ARG A 87 -7.24 -18.00 -6.36
CA ARG A 87 -8.56 -17.56 -6.84
C ARG A 87 -9.61 -17.66 -5.73
N LYS A 88 -9.66 -18.78 -5.02
CA LYS A 88 -10.62 -18.97 -3.92
C LYS A 88 -10.42 -17.96 -2.80
N ALA A 89 -9.16 -17.71 -2.40
CA ALA A 89 -8.85 -16.70 -1.40
C ALA A 89 -9.29 -15.30 -1.86
N LEU A 90 -9.05 -14.92 -3.12
CA LEU A 90 -9.51 -13.64 -3.68
C LEU A 90 -11.04 -13.52 -3.66
N ILE A 91 -11.77 -14.57 -4.03
CA ILE A 91 -13.23 -14.57 -4.02
C ILE A 91 -13.75 -14.35 -2.60
N ILE A 92 -13.26 -15.12 -1.63
CA ILE A 92 -13.67 -14.99 -0.21
C ILE A 92 -13.35 -13.58 0.30
N SER A 93 -12.15 -13.06 0.00
CA SER A 93 -11.77 -11.72 0.41
C SER A 93 -12.60 -10.63 -0.28
N CYS A 94 -12.95 -10.80 -1.55
CA CYS A 94 -13.79 -9.85 -2.28
C CYS A 94 -15.21 -9.79 -1.72
N ILE A 95 -15.85 -10.95 -1.51
CA ILE A 95 -17.19 -11.04 -0.93
C ILE A 95 -17.21 -10.48 0.49
N GLY A 96 -16.27 -10.92 1.34
CA GLY A 96 -16.17 -10.43 2.72
C GLY A 96 -15.99 -8.91 2.77
N ASN A 97 -15.08 -8.37 1.96
CA ASN A 97 -14.90 -6.92 1.86
C ASN A 97 -16.19 -6.21 1.42
N ALA A 98 -16.92 -6.73 0.43
CA ALA A 98 -18.17 -6.12 -0.05
C ALA A 98 -19.25 -6.09 1.05
N ILE A 99 -19.50 -7.24 1.70
CA ILE A 99 -20.51 -7.38 2.75
C ILE A 99 -20.21 -6.44 3.92
N PHE A 100 -18.99 -6.45 4.45
CA PHE A 100 -18.67 -5.64 5.63
C PHE A 100 -18.54 -4.15 5.32
N ASN A 101 -18.17 -3.74 4.10
CA ASN A 101 -18.29 -2.33 3.70
C ASN A 101 -19.77 -1.90 3.60
N HIS A 102 -20.65 -2.77 3.08
CA HIS A 102 -22.08 -2.47 3.03
C HIS A 102 -22.68 -2.37 4.44
N ILE A 103 -22.39 -3.31 5.34
CA ILE A 103 -22.83 -3.26 6.74
C ILE A 103 -22.31 -1.99 7.42
N SER A 104 -21.06 -1.57 7.14
CA SER A 104 -20.52 -0.34 7.72
C SER A 104 -21.28 0.92 7.31
N SER A 105 -21.98 0.92 6.17
CA SER A 105 -22.80 2.06 5.74
C SER A 105 -24.06 2.27 6.59
N TYR A 106 -24.46 1.27 7.38
CA TYR A 106 -25.62 1.32 8.30
C TYR A 106 -25.20 1.43 9.77
N SER A 107 -23.93 1.71 10.06
CA SER A 107 -23.49 1.82 11.46
C SER A 107 -24.17 3.00 12.15
N PRO A 108 -24.74 2.81 13.36
CA PRO A 108 -25.41 3.87 14.11
C PRO A 108 -24.43 4.76 14.90
N ASP A 109 -23.24 4.24 15.22
CA ASP A 109 -22.22 4.96 15.98
C ASP A 109 -20.80 4.70 15.44
N LEU A 110 -19.82 5.42 16.01
CA LEU A 110 -18.41 5.30 15.64
C LEU A 110 -17.82 3.92 16.00
N PHE A 111 -18.32 3.27 17.06
CA PHE A 111 -17.80 1.97 17.51
C PHE A 111 -18.16 0.86 16.51
N TYR A 112 -19.44 0.73 16.14
CA TYR A 112 -19.90 -0.20 15.11
C TYR A 112 -19.28 0.14 13.76
N PHE A 113 -19.14 1.43 13.43
CA PHE A 113 -18.41 1.83 12.23
C PHE A 113 -16.98 1.26 12.27
N ALA A 114 -16.21 1.55 13.32
CA ALA A 114 -14.83 1.07 13.46
C ALA A 114 -14.74 -0.46 13.43
N LEU A 115 -15.65 -1.17 14.09
CA LEU A 115 -15.71 -2.63 14.11
C LEU A 115 -15.88 -3.20 12.69
N TRP A 116 -16.94 -2.82 11.98
CA TRP A 116 -17.23 -3.34 10.65
C TRP A 116 -16.17 -2.94 9.63
N ARG A 117 -15.64 -1.72 9.74
CA ARG A 117 -14.53 -1.26 8.90
C ARG A 117 -13.24 -2.03 9.16
N THR A 118 -12.98 -2.44 10.40
CA THR A 118 -11.81 -3.24 10.76
C THR A 118 -11.94 -4.65 10.20
N VAL A 119 -13.13 -5.26 10.32
CA VAL A 119 -13.42 -6.56 9.71
C VAL A 119 -13.29 -6.48 8.18
N ALA A 120 -13.84 -5.45 7.53
CA ALA A 120 -13.62 -5.19 6.10
C ALA A 120 -12.12 -5.01 5.78
N GLY A 121 -11.36 -4.36 6.66
CA GLY A 121 -9.91 -4.21 6.58
C GLY A 121 -9.18 -5.55 6.49
N VAL A 122 -9.58 -6.56 7.27
CA VAL A 122 -9.02 -7.92 7.21
C VAL A 122 -9.15 -8.49 5.78
N PHE A 123 -10.33 -8.37 5.18
CA PHE A 123 -10.53 -8.84 3.82
C PHE A 123 -9.77 -8.00 2.78
N ALA A 124 -9.73 -6.67 2.94
CA ALA A 124 -8.94 -5.78 2.08
C ALA A 124 -7.43 -6.09 2.11
N GLY A 125 -6.90 -6.45 3.27
CA GLY A 125 -5.52 -6.94 3.43
C GLY A 125 -5.29 -8.24 2.65
N GLY A 126 -6.24 -9.17 2.71
CA GLY A 126 -6.22 -10.39 1.91
C GLY A 126 -6.24 -10.15 0.41
N ILE A 127 -7.16 -9.30 -0.07
CA ILE A 127 -7.20 -8.89 -1.48
C ILE A 127 -5.84 -8.38 -1.91
N THR A 128 -5.26 -7.44 -1.15
CA THR A 128 -4.00 -6.79 -1.54
C THR A 128 -2.83 -7.77 -1.67
N VAL A 129 -2.67 -8.70 -0.72
CA VAL A 129 -1.56 -9.67 -0.75
C VAL A 129 -1.78 -10.71 -1.84
N VAL A 130 -2.98 -11.30 -1.91
CA VAL A 130 -3.25 -12.39 -2.84
C VAL A 130 -3.28 -11.91 -4.28
N GLN A 131 -3.82 -10.71 -4.53
CA GLN A 131 -3.88 -10.12 -5.87
C GLN A 131 -2.46 -9.91 -6.44
N MET A 132 -1.54 -9.41 -5.62
CA MET A 132 -0.15 -9.19 -6.04
C MET A 132 0.53 -10.51 -6.43
N VAL A 133 0.36 -11.56 -5.61
CA VAL A 133 0.93 -12.88 -5.90
C VAL A 133 0.30 -13.48 -7.16
N TYR A 134 -1.03 -13.44 -7.26
CA TYR A 134 -1.77 -13.95 -8.41
C TYR A 134 -1.33 -13.28 -9.72
N MET A 135 -1.15 -11.95 -9.70
CA MET A 135 -0.65 -11.19 -10.84
C MET A 135 0.77 -11.63 -11.24
N VAL A 136 1.68 -11.78 -10.28
CA VAL A 136 3.08 -12.19 -10.55
C VAL A 136 3.15 -13.63 -11.05
N GLU A 137 2.27 -14.51 -10.62
CA GLU A 137 2.25 -15.91 -11.04
C GLU A 137 1.71 -16.07 -12.47
N ASN A 138 0.72 -15.28 -12.88
CA ASN A 138 0.07 -15.37 -14.19
C ASN A 138 0.72 -14.51 -15.29
N ILE A 139 1.36 -13.40 -14.94
CA ILE A 139 1.93 -12.49 -15.95
C ILE A 139 3.36 -12.90 -16.34
N PRO A 140 3.72 -12.88 -17.65
CA PRO A 140 5.09 -13.11 -18.13
C PRO A 140 6.08 -12.10 -17.55
N ARG A 141 7.32 -12.53 -17.25
CA ARG A 141 8.33 -11.70 -16.57
C ARG A 141 8.53 -10.32 -17.19
N ASN A 142 8.55 -10.25 -18.52
CA ASN A 142 8.82 -9.03 -19.28
C ASN A 142 7.69 -7.98 -19.17
N HIS A 143 6.46 -8.42 -18.86
CA HIS A 143 5.30 -7.52 -18.80
C HIS A 143 4.83 -7.19 -17.38
N ARG A 144 5.41 -7.82 -16.34
CA ARG A 144 4.99 -7.63 -14.95
C ARG A 144 5.10 -6.17 -14.50
N MET A 145 6.22 -5.53 -14.80
CA MET A 145 6.54 -4.21 -14.27
C MET A 145 5.60 -3.13 -14.84
N TRP A 146 5.37 -3.12 -16.15
CA TRP A 146 4.48 -2.12 -16.76
C TRP A 146 3.02 -2.36 -16.35
N ILE A 147 2.55 -3.61 -16.30
CA ILE A 147 1.17 -3.91 -15.88
C ILE A 147 0.94 -3.51 -14.42
N GLN A 148 1.90 -3.82 -13.55
CA GLN A 148 1.85 -3.43 -12.15
C GLN A 148 1.84 -1.90 -11.98
N ASN A 149 2.64 -1.17 -12.76
CA ASN A 149 2.73 0.29 -12.64
C ASN A 149 1.53 1.01 -13.27
N SER A 150 0.94 0.45 -14.34
CA SER A 150 -0.11 1.10 -15.12
C SER A 150 -1.53 0.82 -14.62
N ILE A 151 -1.81 -0.34 -14.01
CA ILE A 151 -3.18 -0.80 -13.74
C ILE A 151 -3.54 -0.79 -12.24
N THR A 152 -2.57 -0.62 -11.34
CA THR A 152 -2.81 -0.80 -9.89
C THR A 152 -3.35 0.45 -9.18
N TRP A 153 -2.58 1.06 -8.27
CA TRP A 153 -3.08 2.07 -7.33
C TRP A 153 -3.33 3.44 -7.97
N SER A 154 -2.47 3.86 -8.91
CA SER A 154 -2.49 5.25 -9.40
C SER A 154 -3.76 5.61 -10.19
N PRO A 155 -4.26 4.80 -11.14
CA PRO A 155 -5.52 5.10 -11.83
C PRO A 155 -6.73 5.10 -10.88
N ASN A 156 -6.74 4.18 -9.93
CA ASN A 156 -7.82 4.08 -8.94
C ASN A 156 -7.89 5.32 -8.03
N LEU A 157 -6.76 5.99 -7.75
CA LEU A 157 -6.73 7.25 -7.02
C LEU A 157 -7.30 8.44 -7.79
N ILE A 158 -7.44 8.34 -9.11
CA ILE A 158 -8.09 9.36 -9.96
C ILE A 158 -9.61 9.12 -9.99
N LEU A 159 -10.02 7.86 -10.15
CA LEU A 159 -11.44 7.48 -10.19
C LEU A 159 -12.13 7.63 -8.83
N TYR A 160 -11.41 7.33 -7.74
CA TYR A 160 -12.01 7.28 -6.42
C TYR A 160 -12.59 8.64 -5.92
N PRO A 161 -11.88 9.78 -6.04
CA PRO A 161 -12.43 11.09 -5.71
C PRO A 161 -13.65 11.48 -6.55
N TYR A 162 -13.69 11.05 -7.82
CA TYR A 162 -14.85 11.29 -8.68
C TYR A 162 -16.10 10.55 -8.19
N ILE A 163 -15.95 9.29 -7.79
CA ILE A 163 -17.03 8.51 -7.17
C ILE A 163 -17.46 9.15 -5.85
N ALA A 164 -16.51 9.63 -5.04
CA ALA A 164 -16.81 10.33 -3.80
C ALA A 164 -17.61 11.62 -4.04
N TYR A 165 -17.25 12.39 -5.07
CA TYR A 165 -17.98 13.60 -5.47
C TYR A 165 -19.43 13.30 -5.84
N LEU A 166 -19.67 12.25 -6.63
CA LEU A 166 -21.04 11.83 -7.00
C LEU A 166 -21.84 11.29 -5.80
N SER A 167 -21.17 10.72 -4.80
CA SER A 167 -21.82 10.12 -3.65
C SER A 167 -22.28 11.13 -2.60
N HIS A 168 -21.61 12.29 -2.49
CA HIS A 168 -21.86 13.38 -1.52
C HIS A 168 -21.67 13.02 -0.03
N ASP A 169 -22.06 11.81 0.39
CA ASP A 169 -21.98 11.32 1.76
C ASP A 169 -21.21 9.98 1.89
N TRP A 170 -20.70 9.72 3.09
CA TRP A 170 -19.88 8.55 3.37
C TRP A 170 -20.66 7.22 3.35
N ARG A 171 -21.97 7.25 3.63
CA ARG A 171 -22.82 6.03 3.65
C ARG A 171 -23.07 5.57 2.21
N THR A 172 -23.54 6.45 1.34
CA THR A 172 -23.72 6.21 -0.09
C THR A 172 -22.40 5.80 -0.73
N LEU A 173 -21.29 6.49 -0.42
CA LEU A 173 -19.97 6.10 -0.93
C LEU A 173 -19.60 4.66 -0.53
N SER A 174 -19.92 4.25 0.69
CA SER A 174 -19.66 2.88 1.17
C SER A 174 -20.51 1.84 0.43
N VAL A 175 -21.78 2.16 0.16
CA VAL A 175 -22.68 1.30 -0.65
C VAL A 175 -22.19 1.20 -2.09
N VAL A 176 -21.80 2.31 -2.72
CA VAL A 176 -21.31 2.33 -4.11
C VAL A 176 -20.02 1.50 -4.24
N ILE A 177 -19.11 1.60 -3.27
CA ILE A 177 -17.87 0.79 -3.26
C ILE A 177 -18.18 -0.71 -3.06
N ALA A 178 -19.15 -1.03 -2.18
CA ALA A 178 -19.60 -2.40 -2.01
C ALA A 178 -20.22 -2.94 -3.31
N ALA A 179 -21.03 -2.14 -4.01
CA ALA A 179 -21.59 -2.50 -5.31
C ALA A 179 -20.50 -2.69 -6.39
N ALA A 180 -19.48 -1.82 -6.44
CA ALA A 180 -18.34 -1.98 -7.36
C ALA A 180 -17.55 -3.29 -7.11
N SER A 181 -17.57 -3.79 -5.87
CA SER A 181 -16.95 -5.08 -5.53
C SER A 181 -17.71 -6.27 -6.15
N VAL A 182 -19.00 -6.13 -6.46
CA VAL A 182 -19.77 -7.17 -7.16
C VAL A 182 -19.25 -7.39 -8.57
N LEU A 183 -18.90 -6.32 -9.30
CA LEU A 183 -18.26 -6.43 -10.62
C LEU A 183 -16.91 -7.17 -10.54
N SER A 184 -16.14 -6.88 -9.48
CA SER A 184 -14.88 -7.58 -9.21
C SER A 184 -15.10 -9.06 -8.93
N PHE A 185 -16.16 -9.41 -8.19
CA PHE A 185 -16.53 -10.79 -7.91
C PHE A 185 -16.85 -11.58 -9.20
N PHE A 186 -17.70 -11.05 -10.08
CA PHE A 186 -17.99 -11.69 -11.37
C PHE A 186 -16.73 -11.85 -12.23
N SER A 187 -15.85 -10.85 -12.23
CA SER A 187 -14.56 -10.93 -12.93
C SER A 187 -13.68 -12.06 -12.38
N LEU A 188 -13.62 -12.23 -11.05
CA LEU A 188 -12.88 -13.32 -10.40
C LEU A 188 -13.48 -14.71 -10.66
N MET A 189 -14.79 -14.79 -10.92
CA MET A 189 -15.43 -16.05 -11.31
C MET A 189 -15.01 -16.49 -12.72
N LEU A 190 -14.73 -15.56 -13.63
CA LEU A 190 -14.25 -15.87 -14.98
C LEU A 190 -12.77 -16.28 -15.02
N LEU A 191 -12.00 -15.88 -14.01
CA LEU A 191 -10.57 -16.20 -13.91
C LEU A 191 -10.34 -17.65 -13.47
N GLU A 192 -9.21 -18.20 -13.88
CA GLU A 192 -8.78 -19.55 -13.53
C GLU A 192 -7.77 -19.52 -12.36
N GLU A 193 -7.48 -20.68 -11.78
CA GLU A 193 -6.48 -20.77 -10.70
C GLU A 193 -5.05 -20.56 -11.24
N SER A 194 -4.10 -20.17 -10.40
CA SER A 194 -2.71 -19.99 -10.83
C SER A 194 -2.07 -21.33 -11.30
N PRO A 195 -1.52 -21.41 -12.53
CA PRO A 195 -0.83 -22.61 -13.02
C PRO A 195 0.33 -23.03 -12.10
N ARG A 196 1.05 -22.06 -11.55
CA ARG A 196 2.17 -22.31 -10.64
C ARG A 196 1.71 -22.91 -9.33
N TRP A 197 0.61 -22.41 -8.78
CA TRP A 197 0.03 -22.96 -7.55
C TRP A 197 -0.46 -24.40 -7.77
N LEU A 198 -1.09 -24.69 -8.93
CA LEU A 198 -1.53 -26.04 -9.29
C LEU A 198 -0.35 -27.02 -9.34
N VAL A 199 0.76 -26.65 -10.00
CA VAL A 199 1.99 -27.45 -10.00
C VAL A 199 2.50 -27.65 -8.58
N GLN A 200 2.63 -26.59 -7.78
CA GLN A 200 3.09 -26.66 -6.38
C GLN A 200 2.21 -27.50 -5.45
N LYS A 201 0.94 -27.72 -5.78
CA LYS A 201 0.03 -28.62 -5.05
C LYS A 201 0.00 -30.04 -5.62
N GLY A 202 0.77 -30.33 -6.65
CA GLY A 202 0.82 -31.63 -7.31
C GLY A 202 -0.37 -31.90 -8.25
N LYS A 203 -1.16 -30.87 -8.57
CA LYS A 203 -2.31 -30.95 -9.47
C LYS A 203 -1.88 -30.77 -10.92
N ILE A 204 -1.01 -31.66 -11.40
CA ILE A 204 -0.30 -31.52 -12.67
C ILE A 204 -1.27 -31.52 -13.87
N GLU A 205 -2.27 -32.41 -13.86
CA GLU A 205 -3.26 -32.48 -14.94
C GLU A 205 -4.17 -31.24 -15.04
N GLU A 206 -4.51 -30.62 -13.91
CA GLU A 206 -5.23 -29.34 -13.91
C GLU A 206 -4.34 -28.23 -14.48
N ALA A 207 -3.07 -28.18 -14.08
CA ALA A 207 -2.09 -27.21 -14.59
C ALA A 207 -1.87 -27.35 -16.10
N ARG A 208 -1.72 -28.59 -16.59
CA ARG A 208 -1.57 -28.92 -18.01
C ARG A 208 -2.74 -28.40 -18.83
N ARG A 209 -3.97 -28.78 -18.45
CA ARG A 209 -5.20 -28.35 -19.13
C ARG A 209 -5.31 -26.82 -19.17
N LEU A 210 -4.99 -26.15 -18.07
CA LEU A 210 -5.03 -24.70 -18.00
C LEU A 210 -3.99 -24.03 -18.92
N LEU A 211 -2.75 -24.50 -18.93
CA LEU A 211 -1.68 -23.93 -19.77
C LEU A 211 -1.98 -24.13 -21.27
N ILE A 212 -2.53 -25.28 -21.65
CA ILE A 212 -3.03 -25.51 -23.02
C ILE A 212 -4.17 -24.55 -23.35
N LYS A 213 -5.13 -24.36 -22.44
CA LYS A 213 -6.24 -23.39 -22.62
C LYS A 213 -5.72 -21.96 -22.83
N ILE A 214 -4.71 -21.53 -22.06
CA ILE A 214 -4.06 -20.22 -22.21
C ILE A 214 -3.45 -20.11 -23.61
N ARG A 215 -2.64 -21.08 -24.04
CA ARG A 215 -2.02 -21.05 -25.39
C ARG A 215 -3.01 -21.09 -26.54
N LYS A 216 -4.10 -21.84 -26.39
CA LYS A 216 -5.20 -21.86 -27.37
C LYS A 216 -5.87 -20.49 -27.46
N THR A 217 -6.08 -19.83 -26.33
CA THR A 217 -6.65 -18.47 -26.26
C THR A 217 -5.72 -17.44 -26.91
N ASP A 218 -4.40 -17.57 -26.68
CA ASP A 218 -3.38 -16.72 -27.29
C ASP A 218 -3.17 -17.02 -28.79
N ARG A 219 -3.82 -18.06 -29.35
CA ARG A 219 -3.60 -18.57 -30.72
C ARG A 219 -2.14 -18.97 -30.98
N LEU A 220 -1.43 -19.38 -29.94
CA LEU A 220 -0.02 -19.82 -29.97
C LEU A 220 0.11 -21.30 -29.60
N TYR A 221 -0.94 -22.09 -29.83
CA TYR A 221 -0.92 -23.53 -29.59
C TYR A 221 -0.23 -24.27 -30.73
N SER A 222 0.67 -25.18 -30.39
CA SER A 222 1.30 -26.15 -31.31
C SER A 222 1.42 -27.50 -30.61
N GLU A 223 1.47 -28.58 -31.39
CA GLU A 223 1.71 -29.93 -30.85
C GLU A 223 3.09 -30.05 -30.17
N ASP A 224 4.08 -29.34 -30.70
CA ASP A 224 5.43 -29.29 -30.10
C ASP A 224 5.40 -28.61 -28.72
N PHE A 225 4.61 -27.53 -28.56
CA PHE A 225 4.44 -26.90 -27.25
C PHE A 225 3.82 -27.86 -26.23
N GLU A 226 2.87 -28.70 -26.64
CA GLU A 226 2.23 -29.67 -25.74
C GLU A 226 3.23 -30.73 -25.27
N LYS A 227 4.10 -31.21 -26.16
CA LYS A 227 5.20 -32.13 -25.80
C LYS A 227 6.22 -31.47 -24.87
N ASP A 228 6.66 -30.25 -25.19
CA ASP A 228 7.59 -29.49 -24.35
C ASP A 228 7.00 -29.23 -22.96
N LEU A 229 5.70 -28.91 -22.91
CA LEU A 229 4.98 -28.70 -21.66
C LEU A 229 4.96 -29.97 -20.80
N ASP A 230 4.70 -31.13 -21.41
CA ASP A 230 4.69 -32.40 -20.69
C ASP A 230 6.08 -32.76 -20.14
N GLU A 231 7.15 -32.46 -20.87
CA GLU A 231 8.52 -32.63 -20.39
C GLU A 231 8.82 -31.69 -19.21
N VAL A 232 8.49 -30.41 -19.33
CA VAL A 232 8.68 -29.41 -18.27
C VAL A 232 7.89 -29.77 -17.01
N LEU A 233 6.64 -30.22 -17.17
CA LEU A 233 5.79 -30.64 -16.04
C LEU A 233 6.34 -31.90 -15.36
N LYS A 234 6.87 -32.87 -16.10
CA LYS A 234 7.54 -34.05 -15.53
C LYS A 234 8.75 -33.64 -14.68
N ILE A 235 9.64 -32.81 -15.24
CA ILE A 235 10.84 -32.31 -14.53
C ILE A 235 10.45 -31.59 -13.24
N GLU A 236 9.43 -30.73 -13.28
CA GLU A 236 9.02 -29.98 -12.10
C GLU A 236 8.34 -30.88 -11.05
N THR A 237 7.60 -31.90 -11.49
CA THR A 237 7.00 -32.91 -10.60
C THR A 237 8.07 -33.72 -9.87
N GLU A 238 9.12 -34.15 -10.57
CA GLU A 238 10.27 -34.85 -9.99
C GLU A 238 11.01 -33.96 -8.98
N LYS A 239 11.29 -32.71 -9.34
CA LYS A 239 11.88 -31.72 -8.43
C LYS A 239 11.02 -31.51 -7.19
N GLN A 240 9.70 -31.48 -7.33
CA GLN A 240 8.78 -31.29 -6.23
C GLN A 240 8.70 -32.53 -5.32
N ALA A 241 8.77 -33.73 -5.88
CA ALA A 241 8.89 -34.98 -5.14
C ALA A 241 10.22 -35.05 -4.34
N ILE A 242 11.31 -34.52 -4.90
CA ILE A 242 12.60 -34.41 -4.22
C ILE A 242 12.58 -33.31 -3.15
N SER A 243 11.99 -32.15 -3.47
CA SER A 243 11.91 -30.98 -2.60
C SER A 243 11.03 -31.24 -1.38
N SER A 244 9.88 -31.89 -1.54
CA SER A 244 9.00 -32.29 -0.43
C SER A 244 9.70 -33.24 0.56
N LYS A 245 10.60 -34.11 0.08
CA LYS A 245 11.42 -34.99 0.92
C LYS A 245 12.60 -34.30 1.62
N LYS A 246 13.05 -33.13 1.13
CA LYS A 246 14.23 -32.38 1.64
C LYS A 246 13.93 -30.93 2.05
N ALA A 247 12.66 -30.57 2.24
CA ALA A 247 12.23 -29.17 2.35
C ALA A 247 12.85 -28.46 3.56
N LYS A 248 13.96 -27.75 3.33
CA LYS A 248 14.46 -26.75 4.26
C LYS A 248 13.50 -25.55 4.20
N LYS A 249 12.63 -25.44 5.21
CA LYS A 249 11.80 -24.25 5.39
C LYS A 249 12.70 -23.08 5.76
N TYR A 250 12.84 -22.11 4.86
CA TYR A 250 13.56 -20.88 5.16
C TYR A 250 12.61 -19.91 5.88
N THR A 251 12.90 -19.65 7.15
CA THR A 251 12.16 -18.72 8.02
C THR A 251 12.82 -17.33 8.03
N PHE A 252 12.12 -16.33 8.58
CA PHE A 252 12.61 -14.95 8.78
C PHE A 252 14.01 -14.85 9.40
N ILE A 253 14.40 -15.79 10.27
CA ILE A 253 15.73 -15.83 10.90
C ILE A 253 16.84 -15.89 9.84
N HIS A 254 16.57 -16.50 8.68
CA HIS A 254 17.57 -16.61 7.62
C HIS A 254 17.85 -15.30 6.88
N LEU A 255 17.03 -14.26 7.04
CA LEU A 255 17.33 -12.91 6.58
C LEU A 255 18.50 -12.28 7.36
N PHE A 256 18.72 -12.74 8.59
CA PHE A 256 19.74 -12.21 9.48
C PHE A 256 21.00 -13.09 9.53
N CYS A 257 21.27 -13.89 8.48
CA CYS A 257 22.38 -14.84 8.47
C CYS A 257 23.77 -14.19 8.40
N THR A 258 23.91 -13.06 7.73
CA THR A 258 25.22 -12.42 7.45
C THR A 258 25.09 -10.91 7.68
N TRP A 259 26.15 -10.26 8.17
CA TRP A 259 26.16 -8.82 8.46
C TRP A 259 25.67 -7.96 7.29
N LYS A 260 26.08 -8.32 6.05
CA LYS A 260 25.58 -7.70 4.81
C LYS A 260 24.06 -7.84 4.66
N MET A 261 23.50 -9.03 4.86
CA MET A 261 22.05 -9.26 4.75
C MET A 261 21.27 -8.59 5.89
N ILE A 262 21.82 -8.55 7.11
CA ILE A 262 21.21 -7.84 8.25
C ILE A 262 21.10 -6.35 7.92
N SER A 263 22.21 -5.73 7.52
CA SER A 263 22.27 -4.32 7.15
C SER A 263 21.29 -4.00 6.03
N GLN A 264 21.31 -4.77 4.93
CA GLN A 264 20.38 -4.59 3.81
C GLN A 264 18.92 -4.75 4.23
N THR A 265 18.60 -5.77 5.05
CA THR A 265 17.23 -6.03 5.53
C THR A 265 16.74 -4.90 6.40
N LEU A 266 17.57 -4.43 7.33
CA LEU A 266 17.22 -3.33 8.21
C LEU A 266 17.03 -2.02 7.42
N THR A 267 17.89 -1.74 6.44
CA THR A 267 17.75 -0.57 5.56
C THR A 267 16.44 -0.61 4.78
N PHE A 268 16.05 -1.75 4.18
CA PHE A 268 14.78 -1.84 3.47
C PHE A 268 13.56 -1.78 4.40
N ILE A 269 13.65 -2.35 5.61
CA ILE A 269 12.57 -2.27 6.61
C ILE A 269 12.36 -0.84 7.09
N ILE A 270 13.42 -0.15 7.51
CA ILE A 270 13.34 1.25 7.95
C ILE A 270 12.84 2.10 6.78
N GLY A 271 13.41 1.91 5.59
CA GLY A 271 13.05 2.69 4.42
C GLY A 271 11.59 2.50 4.02
N ILE A 272 11.04 1.28 4.04
CA ILE A 272 9.63 1.07 3.69
C ILE A 272 8.69 1.63 4.76
N ILE A 273 9.07 1.55 6.04
CA ILE A 273 8.33 2.18 7.14
C ILE A 273 8.29 3.70 6.91
N CYS A 274 9.42 4.36 6.63
CA CYS A 274 9.45 5.79 6.35
C CYS A 274 8.57 6.16 5.15
N THR A 275 8.74 5.48 4.01
CA THR A 275 7.97 5.78 2.79
C THR A 275 6.47 5.59 2.98
N THR A 276 6.06 4.51 3.67
CA THR A 276 4.64 4.25 3.96
C THR A 276 4.08 5.28 4.92
N PHE A 277 4.81 5.58 5.99
CA PHE A 277 4.42 6.57 6.99
C PHE A 277 4.21 7.95 6.35
N ILE A 278 5.17 8.43 5.53
CA ILE A 278 5.05 9.70 4.79
C ILE A 278 3.83 9.67 3.85
N THR A 279 3.68 8.61 3.05
CA THR A 279 2.60 8.52 2.06
C THR A 279 1.23 8.60 2.73
N TYR A 280 0.98 7.77 3.74
CA TYR A 280 -0.32 7.69 4.38
C TYR A 280 -0.59 8.88 5.31
N ALA A 281 0.43 9.42 6.00
CA ALA A 281 0.27 10.62 6.81
C ALA A 281 -0.24 11.77 5.94
N LEU A 282 0.41 12.01 4.80
CA LEU A 282 0.01 13.06 3.87
C LEU A 282 -1.36 12.79 3.22
N MET A 283 -1.67 11.53 2.87
CA MET A 283 -2.98 11.16 2.31
C MET A 283 -4.14 11.33 3.29
N TYR A 284 -3.93 11.09 4.59
CA TYR A 284 -4.94 11.26 5.63
C TYR A 284 -5.06 12.70 6.15
N ASN A 285 -4.28 13.62 5.62
CA ASN A 285 -4.35 15.06 5.90
C ASN A 285 -4.69 15.85 4.62
N MET A 286 -5.33 15.21 3.66
CA MET A 286 -5.65 15.79 2.35
C MET A 286 -6.72 16.90 2.44
N GLU A 287 -7.55 16.87 3.49
CA GLU A 287 -8.57 17.86 3.78
C GLU A 287 -8.01 19.23 4.19
N LYS A 288 -6.75 19.29 4.68
CA LYS A 288 -6.09 20.56 5.03
C LYS A 288 -5.45 21.26 3.83
N LEU A 289 -5.37 20.60 2.67
CA LEU A 289 -4.78 21.17 1.47
C LEU A 289 -5.71 22.24 0.89
N THR A 290 -5.14 23.32 0.37
CA THR A 290 -5.93 24.37 -0.28
C THR A 290 -6.66 23.82 -1.52
N GLY A 291 -7.95 24.13 -1.65
CA GLY A 291 -8.75 23.75 -2.81
C GLY A 291 -9.84 22.74 -2.46
N SER A 292 -10.30 22.00 -3.47
CA SER A 292 -11.31 20.96 -3.30
C SER A 292 -10.65 19.63 -2.94
N LEU A 293 -11.18 18.94 -1.93
CA LEU A 293 -10.77 17.58 -1.56
C LEU A 293 -10.77 16.62 -2.76
N TYR A 294 -11.73 16.76 -3.67
CA TYR A 294 -11.87 15.92 -4.86
C TYR A 294 -10.76 16.16 -5.87
N TRP A 295 -10.49 17.44 -6.21
CA TRP A 295 -9.43 17.82 -7.14
C TRP A 295 -8.05 17.47 -6.59
N ASN A 296 -7.81 17.68 -5.29
CA ASN A 296 -6.56 17.32 -4.65
C ASN A 296 -6.29 15.81 -4.76
N GLY A 297 -7.31 14.97 -4.50
CA GLY A 297 -7.20 13.53 -4.69
C GLY A 297 -6.88 13.13 -6.13
N ALA A 298 -7.57 13.72 -7.11
CA ALA A 298 -7.39 13.42 -8.52
C ALA A 298 -6.01 13.85 -9.04
N ILE A 299 -5.53 15.04 -8.64
CA ILE A 299 -4.21 15.57 -9.01
C ILE A 299 -3.10 14.68 -8.42
N ILE A 300 -3.24 14.25 -7.16
CA ILE A 300 -2.29 13.32 -6.53
C ILE A 300 -2.26 11.98 -7.29
N GLY A 301 -3.42 11.43 -7.65
CA GLY A 301 -3.53 10.22 -8.45
C GLY A 301 -2.85 10.36 -9.80
N ALA A 302 -3.11 11.46 -10.51
CA ALA A 302 -2.54 11.76 -11.82
C ALA A 302 -1.01 11.96 -11.73
N ALA A 303 -0.53 12.74 -10.76
CA ALA A 303 0.90 12.96 -10.56
C ALA A 303 1.65 11.65 -10.29
N ARG A 304 1.11 10.78 -9.42
CA ARG A 304 1.66 9.43 -9.18
C ARG A 304 1.71 8.61 -10.46
N TRP A 305 0.64 8.65 -11.25
CA TRP A 305 0.55 7.85 -12.47
C TRP A 305 1.57 8.30 -13.53
N VAL A 306 1.64 9.61 -13.77
CA VAL A 306 2.59 10.22 -14.70
C VAL A 306 4.03 9.93 -14.28
N VAL A 307 4.39 10.13 -13.01
CA VAL A 307 5.74 9.85 -12.50
C VAL A 307 6.10 8.38 -12.68
N ASN A 308 5.21 7.45 -12.32
CA ASN A 308 5.48 6.02 -12.48
C ASN A 308 5.71 5.63 -13.95
N ILE A 309 4.93 6.18 -14.89
CA ILE A 309 5.09 5.93 -16.33
C ILE A 309 6.42 6.51 -16.82
N LEU A 310 6.72 7.78 -16.50
CA LEU A 310 7.94 8.45 -16.91
C LEU A 310 9.19 7.70 -16.44
N VAL A 311 9.22 7.29 -15.17
CA VAL A 311 10.35 6.55 -14.62
C VAL A 311 10.46 5.14 -15.22
N SER A 312 9.34 4.48 -15.51
CA SER A 312 9.34 3.17 -16.18
C SER A 312 9.90 3.28 -17.61
N VAL A 313 9.54 4.33 -18.35
CA VAL A 313 10.07 4.59 -19.70
C VAL A 313 11.54 4.97 -19.65
N ALA A 314 11.95 5.80 -18.68
CA ALA A 314 13.34 6.19 -18.48
C ALA A 314 14.22 4.96 -18.17
N ASP A 315 13.75 4.07 -17.31
CA ASP A 315 14.47 2.83 -16.98
C ASP A 315 14.65 1.90 -18.19
N TYR A 316 13.64 1.83 -19.07
CA TYR A 316 13.70 1.04 -20.30
C TYR A 316 14.66 1.63 -21.34
N LYS A 317 14.64 2.97 -21.54
CA LYS A 317 15.43 3.64 -22.58
C LYS A 317 16.87 3.95 -22.16
N LEU A 318 17.12 4.21 -20.87
CA LEU A 318 18.40 4.70 -20.38
C LEU A 318 19.15 3.57 -19.65
N HIS A 319 20.13 2.99 -20.34
CA HIS A 319 20.97 1.93 -19.75
C HIS A 319 21.76 2.43 -18.52
N TRP A 320 22.21 3.69 -18.50
CA TRP A 320 22.92 4.32 -17.37
C TRP A 320 22.03 4.66 -16.16
N PHE A 321 20.71 4.59 -16.31
CA PHE A 321 19.76 4.94 -15.26
C PHE A 321 19.63 3.79 -14.26
N GLY A 322 20.53 3.79 -13.26
CA GLY A 322 20.64 2.76 -12.21
C GLY A 322 19.48 2.76 -11.21
N ARG A 323 19.22 1.60 -10.59
CA ARG A 323 18.14 1.45 -9.59
C ARG A 323 18.43 2.27 -8.34
N LYS A 324 19.69 2.34 -7.92
CA LYS A 324 20.12 3.16 -6.77
C LYS A 324 19.93 4.64 -7.07
N LEU A 325 20.28 5.11 -8.27
CA LEU A 325 20.11 6.50 -8.68
C LEU A 325 18.64 6.93 -8.66
N VAL A 326 17.73 6.12 -9.22
CA VAL A 326 16.28 6.41 -9.21
C VAL A 326 15.76 6.57 -7.79
N ASN A 327 16.16 5.67 -6.89
CA ASN A 327 15.71 5.71 -5.51
C ASN A 327 16.28 6.94 -4.78
N ILE A 328 17.57 7.27 -4.96
CA ILE A 328 18.20 8.46 -4.37
C ILE A 328 17.53 9.74 -4.87
N LEU A 329 17.32 9.88 -6.19
CA LEU A 329 16.65 11.05 -6.75
C LEU A 329 15.24 11.21 -6.18
N SER A 330 14.46 10.13 -6.14
CA SER A 330 13.11 10.15 -5.57
C SER A 330 13.13 10.52 -4.09
N MET A 331 14.12 10.05 -3.33
CA MET A 331 14.31 10.41 -1.92
C MET A 331 14.65 11.88 -1.74
N LEU A 332 15.54 12.43 -2.59
CA LEU A 332 15.95 13.83 -2.56
C LEU A 332 14.79 14.78 -2.92
N PHE A 333 14.02 14.46 -3.97
CA PHE A 333 12.84 15.25 -4.33
C PHE A 333 11.79 15.23 -3.22
N THR A 334 11.55 14.06 -2.60
CA THR A 334 10.65 13.94 -1.44
C THR A 334 11.16 14.81 -0.28
N LEU A 335 12.44 14.69 0.08
CA LEU A 335 13.05 15.47 1.15
C LEU A 335 12.94 16.98 0.91
N LEU A 336 13.30 17.44 -0.29
CA LEU A 336 13.25 18.85 -0.67
C LEU A 336 11.81 19.38 -0.62
N SER A 337 10.85 18.64 -1.19
CA SER A 337 9.44 19.05 -1.18
C SER A 337 8.89 19.20 0.24
N LEU A 338 9.20 18.26 1.14
CA LEU A 338 8.77 18.32 2.54
C LEU A 338 9.48 19.43 3.31
N ALA A 339 10.78 19.66 3.07
CA ALA A 339 11.54 20.72 3.71
C ALA A 339 11.01 22.11 3.31
N VAL A 340 10.70 22.31 2.03
CA VAL A 340 10.08 23.54 1.54
C VAL A 340 8.73 23.78 2.23
N VAL A 341 7.89 22.75 2.35
CA VAL A 341 6.60 22.87 3.04
C VAL A 341 6.79 23.21 4.52
N ALA A 342 7.69 22.51 5.23
CA ALA A 342 7.95 22.74 6.65
C ALA A 342 8.44 24.17 6.92
N VAL A 343 9.42 24.64 6.13
CA VAL A 343 9.98 26.00 6.26
C VAL A 343 8.95 27.06 5.89
N PHE A 344 8.17 26.84 4.83
CA PHE A 344 7.14 27.79 4.43
C PHE A 344 6.06 27.97 5.51
N ILE A 345 5.57 26.88 6.10
CA ILE A 345 4.60 26.92 7.20
C ILE A 345 5.21 27.59 8.44
N PHE A 346 6.49 27.33 8.73
CA PHE A 346 7.20 27.97 9.85
C PHE A 346 7.22 29.50 9.74
N TYR A 347 7.45 30.05 8.54
CA TYR A 347 7.50 31.51 8.34
C TYR A 347 6.13 32.16 8.16
N THR A 348 5.21 31.52 7.45
CA THR A 348 3.93 32.13 7.05
C THR A 348 2.77 31.76 7.98
N GLY A 349 2.93 30.70 8.77
CA GLY A 349 1.87 30.16 9.63
C GLY A 349 0.66 29.60 8.87
N LYS A 350 0.71 29.50 7.53
CA LYS A 350 -0.41 29.04 6.70
C LYS A 350 0.09 28.09 5.61
N GLY A 351 -0.66 27.02 5.37
CA GLY A 351 -0.29 25.99 4.39
C GLY A 351 -0.24 26.47 2.94
N GLY A 352 -1.18 27.31 2.52
CA GLY A 352 -1.21 27.90 1.17
C GLY A 352 -1.10 26.87 0.02
N GLN A 353 -0.85 27.37 -1.19
CA GLN A 353 -0.64 26.53 -2.37
C GLN A 353 0.66 25.71 -2.27
N VAL A 354 1.65 26.20 -1.52
CA VAL A 354 2.94 25.52 -1.33
C VAL A 354 2.77 24.17 -0.64
N MET A 355 1.93 24.07 0.38
CA MET A 355 1.59 22.80 1.02
C MET A 355 0.94 21.82 0.03
N SER A 356 0.02 22.30 -0.82
CA SER A 356 -0.69 21.49 -1.81
C SER A 356 0.25 20.91 -2.86
N VAL A 357 1.10 21.75 -3.44
CA VAL A 357 2.10 21.34 -4.43
C VAL A 357 3.16 20.43 -3.80
N GLY A 358 3.72 20.82 -2.66
CA GLY A 358 4.77 20.03 -1.98
C GLY A 358 4.27 18.66 -1.54
N THR A 359 3.06 18.57 -1.00
CA THR A 359 2.43 17.30 -0.61
C THR A 359 2.19 16.40 -1.82
N THR A 360 1.71 16.97 -2.93
CA THR A 360 1.48 16.24 -4.18
C THR A 360 2.79 15.65 -4.72
N VAL A 361 3.86 16.46 -4.78
CA VAL A 361 5.18 16.01 -5.23
C VAL A 361 5.73 14.93 -4.30
N ALA A 362 5.64 15.11 -2.98
CA ALA A 362 6.11 14.13 -2.00
C ALA A 362 5.39 12.77 -2.16
N ILE A 363 4.06 12.77 -2.28
CA ILE A 363 3.28 11.53 -2.46
C ILE A 363 3.58 10.87 -3.82
N ALA A 364 3.78 11.67 -4.88
CA ALA A 364 4.12 11.16 -6.21
C ALA A 364 5.52 10.52 -6.24
N MET A 365 6.52 11.13 -5.61
CA MET A 365 7.85 10.54 -5.50
C MET A 365 7.85 9.30 -4.59
N CYS A 366 7.05 9.31 -3.53
CA CYS A 366 6.90 8.15 -2.65
C CYS A 366 6.32 6.92 -3.38
N SER A 367 5.47 7.08 -4.41
CA SER A 367 5.03 5.93 -5.22
C SER A 367 6.18 5.24 -5.92
N GLN A 368 7.13 6.03 -6.43
CA GLN A 368 8.32 5.51 -7.06
C GLN A 368 9.25 4.81 -6.05
N LEU A 369 9.38 5.35 -4.83
CA LEU A 369 10.15 4.70 -3.75
C LEU A 369 9.59 3.32 -3.41
N PHE A 370 8.27 3.15 -3.39
CA PHE A 370 7.64 1.84 -3.20
C PHE A 370 8.09 0.85 -4.27
N ILE A 371 7.93 1.21 -5.55
CA ILE A 371 8.23 0.33 -6.69
C ILE A 371 9.73 -0.02 -6.68
N ALA A 372 10.60 0.98 -6.54
CA ALA A 372 12.05 0.80 -6.53
C ALA A 372 12.52 -0.11 -5.38
N LYS A 373 12.06 0.13 -4.14
CA LYS A 373 12.47 -0.69 -2.98
C LYS A 373 12.03 -2.15 -3.11
N TYR A 374 10.79 -2.41 -3.53
CA TYR A 374 10.32 -3.79 -3.76
C TYR A 374 11.10 -4.49 -4.87
N MET A 375 11.49 -3.76 -5.92
CA MET A 375 12.30 -4.30 -6.99
C MET A 375 13.72 -4.63 -6.52
N MET A 376 14.37 -3.73 -5.78
CA MET A 376 15.71 -3.94 -5.24
C MET A 376 15.76 -5.12 -4.27
N VAL A 377 14.72 -5.34 -3.45
CA VAL A 377 14.60 -6.55 -2.61
C VAL A 377 14.52 -7.82 -3.47
N ASN A 378 13.83 -7.77 -4.60
CA ASN A 378 13.77 -8.91 -5.52
C ASN A 378 15.11 -9.19 -6.24
N GLU A 379 15.94 -8.17 -6.45
CA GLU A 379 17.22 -8.31 -7.15
C GLU A 379 18.37 -8.68 -6.19
N LEU A 380 18.37 -8.16 -4.96
CA LEU A 380 19.48 -8.29 -4.01
C LEU A 380 19.44 -9.58 -3.19
N TYR A 381 18.26 -10.16 -2.97
CA TYR A 381 18.12 -11.35 -2.14
C TYR A 381 18.22 -12.65 -2.97
N PRO A 382 18.93 -13.67 -2.46
CA PRO A 382 18.99 -14.99 -3.07
C PRO A 382 17.58 -15.58 -3.23
N THR A 383 17.36 -16.33 -4.30
CA THR A 383 16.06 -16.94 -4.64
C THR A 383 15.45 -17.73 -3.48
N ALA A 384 16.27 -18.39 -2.67
CA ALA A 384 15.84 -19.18 -1.51
C ALA A 384 15.17 -18.38 -0.38
N VAL A 385 15.53 -17.09 -0.19
CA VAL A 385 15.01 -16.24 0.90
C VAL A 385 14.27 -14.99 0.40
N ARG A 386 14.26 -14.76 -0.91
CA ARG A 386 13.63 -13.58 -1.54
C ARG A 386 12.17 -13.39 -1.16
N ASN A 387 11.37 -14.45 -1.25
CA ASN A 387 9.94 -14.37 -0.90
C ASN A 387 9.74 -14.00 0.57
N VAL A 388 10.62 -14.49 1.46
CA VAL A 388 10.61 -14.15 2.88
C VAL A 388 10.99 -12.68 3.09
N ALA A 389 12.00 -12.17 2.36
CA ALA A 389 12.41 -10.76 2.39
C ALA A 389 11.29 -9.82 1.96
N VAL A 390 10.66 -10.09 0.82
CA VAL A 390 9.53 -9.29 0.29
C VAL A 390 8.35 -9.30 1.27
N SER A 391 8.07 -10.44 1.89
CA SER A 391 7.00 -10.57 2.90
C SER A 391 7.33 -9.77 4.17
N ALA A 392 8.58 -9.82 4.64
CA ALA A 392 9.04 -9.03 5.80
C ALA A 392 8.88 -7.53 5.55
N VAL A 393 9.38 -7.05 4.41
CA VAL A 393 9.26 -5.64 4.00
C VAL A 393 7.78 -5.25 3.87
N SER A 394 6.94 -6.10 3.27
CA SER A 394 5.50 -5.85 3.16
C SER A 394 4.79 -5.76 4.52
N MET A 395 5.11 -6.62 5.48
CA MET A 395 4.53 -6.55 6.83
C MET A 395 4.92 -5.25 7.53
N MET A 396 6.21 -4.89 7.47
CA MET A 396 6.72 -3.65 8.06
C MET A 396 6.12 -2.41 7.41
N SER A 397 5.81 -2.47 6.11
CA SER A 397 5.12 -1.40 5.38
C SER A 397 3.74 -1.06 5.98
N ARG A 398 3.04 -2.05 6.56
CA ARG A 398 1.73 -1.84 7.18
C ARG A 398 1.84 -1.15 8.54
N ILE A 399 2.91 -1.43 9.29
CA ILE A 399 3.17 -0.77 10.56
C ILE A 399 3.36 0.73 10.34
N GLY A 400 4.10 1.14 9.31
CA GLY A 400 4.25 2.56 8.96
C GLY A 400 2.91 3.22 8.60
N SER A 401 2.04 2.55 7.83
CA SER A 401 0.70 3.08 7.54
C SER A 401 -0.21 3.17 8.78
N MET A 402 -0.05 2.27 9.75
CA MET A 402 -0.92 2.15 10.92
C MET A 402 -0.78 3.35 11.87
N PHE A 403 0.44 3.82 12.11
CA PHE A 403 0.72 4.96 12.99
C PHE A 403 0.76 6.32 12.27
N SER A 404 0.60 6.33 10.95
CA SER A 404 0.68 7.55 10.15
C SER A 404 -0.40 8.61 10.47
N PRO A 405 -1.67 8.27 10.79
CA PRO A 405 -2.69 9.29 11.07
C PRO A 405 -2.41 10.10 12.34
N GLN A 406 -1.74 9.51 13.34
CA GLN A 406 -1.45 10.16 14.62
C GLN A 406 -0.41 11.26 14.51
N LEU A 407 0.41 11.28 13.45
CA LEU A 407 1.45 12.29 13.28
C LEU A 407 0.88 13.72 13.38
N PHE A 408 -0.30 13.93 12.81
CA PHE A 408 -0.94 15.24 12.78
C PHE A 408 -1.56 15.66 14.12
N TYR A 409 -1.50 14.84 15.18
CA TYR A 409 -1.78 15.36 16.53
C TYR A 409 -0.74 16.40 16.97
N LEU A 410 0.48 16.32 16.42
CA LEU A 410 1.51 17.32 16.65
C LEU A 410 1.19 18.68 16.00
N SER A 411 0.21 18.73 15.09
CA SER A 411 -0.23 20.03 14.52
C SER A 411 -0.92 20.92 15.53
N ASP A 412 -1.40 20.36 16.65
CA ASP A 412 -2.01 21.12 17.75
C ASP A 412 -0.97 21.99 18.48
N ILE A 413 0.31 21.58 18.46
CA ILE A 413 1.42 22.34 19.05
C ILE A 413 1.89 23.39 18.03
N ALA A 414 2.21 22.96 16.82
CA ALA A 414 2.50 23.84 15.69
C ALA A 414 2.35 23.10 14.36
N GLU A 415 1.78 23.77 13.35
CA GLU A 415 1.45 23.16 12.06
C GLU A 415 2.66 22.64 11.26
N TRP A 416 3.86 23.19 11.49
CA TRP A 416 5.09 22.79 10.79
C TRP A 416 5.74 21.51 11.37
N ILE A 417 5.45 21.16 12.63
CA ILE A 417 6.11 20.04 13.33
C ILE A 417 5.88 18.68 12.62
N PRO A 418 4.65 18.30 12.21
CA PRO A 418 4.43 17.07 11.45
C PRO A 418 5.34 16.96 10.23
N TYR A 419 5.48 18.05 9.46
CA TYR A 419 6.31 18.07 8.26
C TYR A 419 7.81 17.98 8.59
N ALA A 420 8.27 18.62 9.66
CA ALA A 420 9.64 18.48 10.13
C ALA A 420 9.99 17.05 10.56
N VAL A 421 9.06 16.34 11.20
CA VAL A 421 9.22 14.91 11.53
C VAL A 421 9.34 14.08 10.24
N LEU A 422 8.50 14.34 9.22
CA LEU A 422 8.60 13.66 7.93
C LEU A 422 9.94 13.92 7.23
N VAL A 423 10.46 15.15 7.29
CA VAL A 423 11.81 15.51 6.80
C VAL A 423 12.88 14.70 7.52
N GLY A 424 12.83 14.62 8.85
CA GLY A 424 13.78 13.83 9.63
C GLY A 424 13.75 12.34 9.29
N MET A 425 12.57 11.75 9.14
CA MET A 425 12.40 10.35 8.72
C MET A 425 12.94 10.09 7.31
N GLN A 426 12.70 11.02 6.39
CA GLN A 426 13.18 10.90 5.00
C GLN A 426 14.70 11.08 4.91
N LEU A 427 15.28 11.98 5.71
CA LEU A 427 16.71 12.16 5.80
C LEU A 427 17.41 10.92 6.38
N LEU A 428 16.82 10.33 7.43
CA LEU A 428 17.30 9.07 8.01
C LEU A 428 17.33 7.94 6.97
N ASP A 429 16.23 7.77 6.23
CA ASP A 429 16.13 6.78 5.15
C ASP A 429 17.19 7.01 4.07
N LEU A 430 17.36 8.26 3.61
CA LEU A 430 18.37 8.62 2.61
C LEU A 430 19.80 8.30 3.06
N VAL A 431 20.17 8.68 4.29
CA VAL A 431 21.53 8.46 4.83
C VAL A 431 21.81 6.96 4.95
N ILE A 432 20.91 6.21 5.57
CA ILE A 432 21.05 4.75 5.74
C ILE A 432 21.12 4.07 4.36
N PHE A 433 20.27 4.46 3.41
CA PHE A 433 20.25 3.89 2.08
C PHE A 433 21.56 4.14 1.31
N CYS A 434 22.09 5.35 1.36
CA CYS A 434 23.35 5.69 0.68
C CYS A 434 24.56 4.90 1.22
N ILE A 435 24.62 4.69 2.54
CA ILE A 435 25.72 3.99 3.21
C ILE A 435 25.69 2.48 2.94
N PHE A 436 24.52 1.85 3.07
CA PHE A 436 24.44 0.39 3.15
C PHE A 436 24.03 -0.32 1.86
N ILE A 437 23.45 0.39 0.88
CA ILE A 437 22.92 -0.23 -0.34
C ILE A 437 23.84 0.05 -1.54
N PRO A 438 24.46 -0.98 -2.16
CA PRO A 438 25.21 -0.82 -3.41
C PRO A 438 24.28 -0.68 -4.62
N GLU A 439 24.82 -0.32 -5.78
CA GLU A 439 24.06 -0.37 -7.05
C GLU A 439 23.65 -1.80 -7.38
N THR A 440 22.43 -1.96 -7.88
CA THR A 440 21.78 -3.28 -8.08
C THR A 440 21.47 -3.59 -9.54
N LYS A 441 21.45 -2.58 -10.43
CA LYS A 441 21.16 -2.79 -11.85
C LYS A 441 22.21 -3.71 -12.49
N GLY A 442 21.77 -4.85 -13.01
CA GLY A 442 22.60 -5.78 -13.79
C GLY A 442 23.46 -6.75 -12.97
N VAL A 443 23.29 -6.82 -11.64
CA VAL A 443 24.04 -7.76 -10.81
C VAL A 443 23.52 -9.20 -11.02
N HIS A 444 24.43 -10.15 -11.26
CA HIS A 444 24.07 -11.57 -11.39
C HIS A 444 23.43 -12.12 -10.10
N LEU A 445 22.31 -12.81 -10.25
CA LEU A 445 21.53 -13.36 -9.16
C LEU A 445 22.21 -14.61 -8.57
N GLU A 446 22.65 -14.54 -7.32
CA GLU A 446 23.11 -15.73 -6.59
C GLU A 446 21.93 -16.65 -6.26
N ASN A 447 21.97 -17.89 -6.78
CA ASN A 447 20.89 -18.88 -6.58
C ASN A 447 20.94 -19.54 -5.19
N HIS A 448 21.99 -19.30 -4.40
CA HIS A 448 22.26 -20.00 -3.16
C HIS A 448 22.48 -19.00 -2.04
N LEU A 449 22.10 -19.36 -0.82
CA LEU A 449 22.50 -18.58 0.36
C LEU A 449 24.02 -18.59 0.52
N PRO A 450 24.60 -17.56 1.17
CA PRO A 450 26.01 -17.54 1.50
C PRO A 450 26.43 -18.84 2.17
N PRO A 451 27.61 -19.41 1.84
CA PRO A 451 28.10 -20.64 2.44
C PRO A 451 28.19 -20.52 3.97
N LYS A 452 28.02 -21.64 4.69
CA LYS A 452 27.88 -21.66 6.16
C LYS A 452 28.99 -20.90 6.90
N HIS A 453 30.22 -20.91 6.38
CA HIS A 453 31.36 -20.19 6.97
C HIS A 453 31.22 -18.65 6.96
N LYS A 454 30.37 -18.09 6.08
CA LYS A 454 30.04 -16.66 6.02
C LYS A 454 28.79 -16.29 6.83
N ARG A 455 28.13 -17.27 7.47
CA ARG A 455 26.94 -17.04 8.30
C ARG A 455 27.36 -16.85 9.75
N ILE A 456 26.85 -15.80 10.38
CA ILE A 456 27.06 -15.48 11.80
C ILE A 456 26.61 -16.66 12.67
N PHE A 457 25.44 -17.23 12.37
CA PHE A 457 24.88 -18.40 13.07
C PHE A 457 25.41 -19.75 12.57
N GLY A 458 26.32 -19.77 11.59
CA GLY A 458 26.93 -20.99 11.06
C GLY A 458 28.23 -21.40 11.75
N ARG A 459 28.72 -20.59 12.71
CA ARG A 459 29.99 -20.80 13.43
C ARG A 459 29.87 -21.66 14.70
N ARG A 460 28.82 -22.47 14.86
CA ARG A 460 28.75 -23.46 15.95
C ARG A 460 28.55 -24.86 15.40
N ALA A 461 29.47 -25.74 15.84
CA ALA A 461 29.76 -27.12 15.47
C ALA A 461 30.50 -27.29 14.13
#